data_AF-A0A315R1A4-F1
#
_entry.id   AF-A0A315R1A4-F1
#
_cell.length_a   1.000
_cell.length_b   1.000
_cell.length_c   1.000
_cell.angle_alpha   90.00
_cell.angle_beta   90.00
_cell.angle_gamma   90.00
#
_symmetry.space_group_name_H-M   'P 1'
#
loop_
_entity.id
_entity.type
_entity.pdbx_description
1 polymer ?
#
loop_
_entity_poly.entity_id
_entity_poly.type
_entity_poly.pdbx_seq_one_letter_code
_entity_poly.pdbx_strand_id
1 'polypeptide(L)'
;MDKNLEYLNWECLLMNLKKNILVITVAILLVLSVPVMAQDMEDVNETVTEETPEVAAYVNGEEISMQELEQFAGVRNILMQLLQSNQEFASVILQTEAGQEVVNEFQKLKLEQLVTNELLVQEAKNRGLEVSDQEMNNIFDQQINALKQQNNLNDEQLEQAIQQQGFESMQQYKDMFFENNMNGFLVNKLREEVVNEVSVSDEEAKEYYDSNQQQFETSEQKKVSHILFDEKEKAEEILTEINNGADFAEMAREHSTGPTAENGGDLGFITANEQGLDRTFRDAAMELSVGEVSAEPVETQFGFHLIKVTDSREAGVREFEEVKSQIKSQLRGQKQNQAFQEFVEGLREDAEIDIQL
;
A
#
# COMPACT_ATOMS: atom_id res chain seq x y z
N MET A 1 35.05 -5.31 44.57
CA MET A 1 35.94 -4.78 43.50
C MET A 1 35.15 -4.93 42.22
N ASP A 2 34.17 -4.06 41.97
CA ASP A 2 34.29 -2.63 41.57
C ASP A 2 34.92 -2.45 40.18
N LYS A 3 34.33 -1.48 39.44
CA LYS A 3 34.48 -1.06 38.02
C LYS A 3 33.41 -1.66 37.10
N ASN A 4 32.24 -1.04 36.89
CA ASN A 4 31.97 0.35 36.51
C ASN A 4 32.81 0.77 35.28
N LEU A 5 32.20 0.73 34.09
CA LEU A 5 32.03 1.90 33.20
C LEU A 5 31.73 1.48 31.74
N GLU A 6 30.77 2.21 31.18
CA GLU A 6 30.61 2.55 29.76
C GLU A 6 30.02 1.47 28.83
N TYR A 7 28.71 1.34 28.97
CA TYR A 7 27.82 1.25 27.82
C TYR A 7 28.21 2.32 26.79
N LEU A 8 28.88 1.88 25.72
CA LEU A 8 29.05 2.66 24.51
C LEU A 8 27.66 3.04 23.99
N ASN A 9 27.42 4.34 23.98
CA ASN A 9 26.21 4.99 23.57
C ASN A 9 25.82 4.56 22.13
N TRP A 10 24.74 3.79 22.01
CA TRP A 10 24.21 3.31 20.73
C TRP A 10 23.76 4.47 19.82
N GLU A 11 23.54 5.67 20.39
CA GLU A 11 23.30 6.89 19.62
C GLU A 11 24.52 7.34 18.80
N CYS A 12 25.76 7.03 19.20
CA CYS A 12 26.96 7.33 18.40
C CYS A 12 27.10 6.41 17.17
N LEU A 13 26.64 5.16 17.27
CA LEU A 13 26.63 4.21 16.14
C LEU A 13 25.53 4.56 15.13
N LEU A 14 24.37 5.01 15.61
CA LEU A 14 23.29 5.51 14.76
C LEU A 14 23.59 6.88 14.14
N MET A 15 24.32 7.77 14.82
CA MET A 15 24.79 9.04 14.24
C MET A 15 25.86 8.85 13.16
N ASN A 16 26.72 7.82 13.26
CA ASN A 16 27.67 7.49 12.19
C ASN A 16 27.04 6.72 11.02
N LEU A 17 25.99 5.91 11.24
CA LEU A 17 25.21 5.33 10.15
C LEU A 17 24.44 6.42 9.37
N LYS A 18 23.83 7.37 10.07
CA LYS A 18 23.12 8.50 9.42
C LYS A 18 24.06 9.48 8.71
N LYS A 19 25.32 9.62 9.13
CA LYS A 19 26.32 10.45 8.44
C LYS A 19 26.97 9.79 7.21
N ASN A 20 27.03 8.45 7.14
CA ASN A 20 27.59 7.75 5.99
C ASN A 20 26.55 7.24 4.97
N ILE A 21 25.26 7.29 5.30
CA ILE A 21 24.17 7.05 4.32
C ILE A 21 23.90 8.30 3.45
N LEU A 22 24.37 9.48 3.86
CA LEU A 22 24.20 10.74 3.12
C LEU A 22 25.31 11.00 2.07
N VAL A 23 26.25 10.08 1.86
CA VAL A 23 27.38 10.27 0.92
C VAL A 23 27.49 9.16 -0.15
N ILE A 24 26.49 8.26 -0.25
CA ILE A 24 26.49 7.16 -1.25
C ILE A 24 25.37 7.28 -2.31
N THR A 25 24.62 8.39 -2.35
CA THR A 25 23.58 8.63 -3.40
C THR A 25 23.89 9.79 -4.34
N VAL A 26 25.17 10.10 -4.58
CA VAL A 26 25.60 11.02 -5.66
C VAL A 26 26.86 10.53 -6.40
N ALA A 27 27.16 9.23 -6.34
CA ALA A 27 28.24 8.64 -7.12
C ALA A 27 27.68 7.87 -8.33
N ILE A 28 27.35 8.62 -9.38
CA ILE A 28 27.90 8.36 -10.70
C ILE A 28 27.64 6.94 -11.25
N LEU A 29 26.53 6.81 -12.00
CA LEU A 29 26.45 5.91 -13.15
C LEU A 29 27.42 6.44 -14.22
N LEU A 30 28.72 6.25 -14.00
CA LEU A 30 29.72 6.29 -15.06
C LEU A 30 29.50 5.03 -15.87
N VAL A 31 28.80 5.20 -17.00
CA VAL A 31 29.01 4.34 -18.16
C VAL A 31 30.48 4.51 -18.56
N LEU A 32 31.37 3.74 -17.93
CA LEU A 32 32.64 3.41 -18.55
C LEU A 32 32.30 2.48 -19.70
N SER A 33 32.22 3.07 -20.90
CA SER A 33 32.45 2.37 -22.15
C SER A 33 33.82 1.70 -22.07
N VAL A 34 33.84 0.46 -21.60
CA VAL A 34 34.95 -0.44 -21.89
C VAL A 34 34.69 -0.94 -23.31
N PRO A 35 35.59 -0.69 -24.28
CA PRO A 35 35.54 -1.45 -25.51
C PRO A 35 35.74 -2.92 -25.13
N VAL A 36 34.66 -3.71 -25.17
CA VAL A 36 34.76 -5.15 -25.13
C VAL A 36 35.59 -5.52 -26.35
N MET A 37 36.84 -5.90 -26.10
CA MET A 37 37.69 -6.56 -27.07
C MET A 37 36.91 -7.75 -27.62
N ALA A 38 36.68 -7.72 -28.92
CA ALA A 38 36.16 -8.85 -29.68
C ALA A 38 37.02 -10.09 -29.36
N GLN A 39 36.40 -11.09 -28.76
CA GLN A 39 36.84 -12.47 -28.83
C GLN A 39 35.64 -13.28 -29.32
N ASP A 40 35.67 -13.52 -30.63
CA ASP A 40 35.12 -14.66 -31.37
C ASP A 40 33.97 -15.41 -30.68
N MET A 41 32.75 -14.90 -30.87
CA MET A 41 31.55 -15.74 -30.92
C MET A 41 31.17 -15.90 -32.39
N GLU A 42 31.88 -16.81 -33.06
CA GLU A 42 31.44 -17.40 -34.33
C GLU A 42 30.21 -18.29 -34.08
N ASP A 43 29.22 -18.14 -34.96
CA ASP A 43 28.09 -19.02 -35.23
C ASP A 43 27.10 -19.36 -34.10
N VAL A 44 26.12 -18.46 -33.92
CA VAL A 44 24.72 -18.87 -33.76
C VAL A 44 23.85 -17.97 -34.64
N ASN A 45 24.02 -18.10 -35.96
CA ASN A 45 23.07 -17.55 -36.91
C ASN A 45 22.80 -18.59 -38.00
N GLU A 46 21.98 -19.58 -37.68
CA GLU A 46 21.16 -20.25 -38.68
C GLU A 46 19.99 -20.99 -38.04
N THR A 47 18.79 -20.72 -38.58
CA THR A 47 17.50 -21.42 -38.40
C THR A 47 16.65 -21.04 -37.17
N VAL A 48 15.84 -19.98 -37.28
CA VAL A 48 14.39 -19.99 -37.59
C VAL A 48 14.01 -18.54 -37.97
N THR A 49 13.76 -18.27 -39.24
CA THR A 49 13.10 -17.05 -39.70
C THR A 49 11.59 -17.26 -39.60
N GLU A 50 11.03 -17.18 -38.39
CA GLU A 50 9.65 -16.72 -38.26
C GLU A 50 9.77 -15.21 -38.14
N GLU A 51 9.34 -14.49 -39.18
CA GLU A 51 9.21 -13.04 -39.09
C GLU A 51 8.23 -12.76 -37.96
N THR A 52 8.72 -12.23 -36.84
CA THR A 52 7.85 -11.72 -35.77
C THR A 52 6.91 -10.70 -36.42
N PRO A 53 5.57 -10.85 -36.28
CA PRO A 53 4.62 -9.92 -36.87
C PRO A 53 4.98 -8.49 -36.47
N GLU A 54 5.05 -7.55 -37.43
CA GLU A 54 5.25 -6.13 -37.11
C GLU A 54 4.02 -5.57 -36.35
N VAL A 55 2.85 -6.18 -36.59
CA VAL A 55 1.56 -5.84 -36.00
C VAL A 55 1.12 -6.92 -35.02
N ALA A 56 0.65 -6.53 -33.84
CA ALA A 56 0.11 -7.45 -32.84
C ALA A 56 -1.41 -7.64 -32.97
N ALA A 57 -2.16 -6.58 -33.29
CA ALA A 57 -3.59 -6.64 -33.57
C ALA A 57 -4.11 -5.43 -34.36
N TYR A 58 -5.31 -5.56 -34.93
CA TYR A 58 -6.13 -4.44 -35.38
C TYR A 58 -7.39 -4.31 -34.52
N VAL A 59 -7.76 -3.08 -34.15
CA VAL A 59 -8.95 -2.76 -33.35
C VAL A 59 -9.75 -1.67 -34.06
N ASN A 60 -10.89 -2.05 -34.65
CA ASN A 60 -11.70 -1.19 -35.52
C ASN A 60 -10.89 -0.54 -36.66
N GLY A 61 -9.88 -1.26 -37.16
CA GLY A 61 -8.96 -0.79 -38.20
C GLY A 61 -7.76 0.02 -37.70
N GLU A 62 -7.67 0.35 -36.42
CA GLU A 62 -6.46 0.95 -35.81
C GLU A 62 -5.44 -0.15 -35.48
N GLU A 63 -4.16 0.11 -35.75
CA GLU A 63 -3.07 -0.85 -35.57
C GLU A 63 -2.50 -0.79 -34.14
N ILE A 64 -2.36 -1.94 -33.49
CA ILE A 64 -1.52 -2.11 -32.30
C ILE A 64 -0.24 -2.80 -32.75
N SER A 65 0.88 -2.07 -32.74
CA SER A 65 2.17 -2.60 -33.18
C SER A 65 2.78 -3.59 -32.18
N MET A 66 3.64 -4.48 -32.65
CA MET A 66 4.39 -5.38 -31.76
C MET A 66 5.31 -4.61 -30.81
N GLN A 67 5.86 -3.48 -31.26
CA GLN A 67 6.69 -2.61 -30.41
C GLN A 67 5.90 -2.04 -29.23
N GLU A 68 4.66 -1.60 -29.47
CA GLU A 68 3.77 -1.10 -28.41
C GLU A 68 3.44 -2.21 -27.41
N LEU A 69 3.14 -3.42 -27.91
CA LEU A 69 2.91 -4.58 -27.06
C LEU A 69 4.13 -4.90 -26.19
N GLU A 70 5.33 -4.95 -26.75
CA GLU A 70 6.54 -5.24 -25.99
C GLU A 70 6.83 -4.17 -24.93
N GLN A 71 6.62 -2.90 -25.27
CA GLN A 71 6.77 -1.78 -24.34
C GLN A 71 5.75 -1.87 -23.20
N PHE A 72 4.48 -2.10 -23.52
CA PHE A 72 3.40 -2.22 -22.54
C PHE A 72 3.53 -3.46 -21.66
N ALA A 73 3.89 -4.60 -22.24
CA ALA A 73 4.09 -5.84 -21.52
C ALA A 73 5.32 -5.76 -20.60
N GLY A 74 6.31 -4.96 -20.96
CA GLY A 74 7.53 -4.77 -20.17
C GLY A 74 8.34 -6.07 -20.03
N VAL A 75 8.18 -7.01 -20.96
CA VAL A 75 8.77 -8.36 -20.91
C VAL A 75 10.28 -8.27 -20.71
N ARG A 76 10.95 -7.37 -21.43
CA ARG A 76 12.40 -7.14 -21.29
C ARG A 76 12.80 -6.77 -19.86
N ASN A 77 12.03 -5.92 -19.18
CA ASN A 77 12.34 -5.50 -17.81
C ASN A 77 12.16 -6.66 -16.82
N ILE A 78 11.09 -7.45 -17.01
CA ILE A 78 10.83 -8.65 -16.21
C ILE A 78 11.97 -9.66 -16.39
N LEU A 79 12.36 -9.95 -17.64
CA LEU A 79 13.46 -10.87 -17.95
C LEU A 79 14.80 -10.39 -17.38
N MET A 80 15.10 -9.10 -17.47
CA MET A 80 16.32 -8.54 -16.88
C MET A 80 16.34 -8.67 -15.35
N GLN A 81 15.21 -8.45 -14.68
CA GLN A 81 15.10 -8.66 -13.24
C GLN A 81 15.23 -10.14 -12.85
N LEU A 82 14.67 -11.04 -13.65
CA LEU A 82 14.82 -12.49 -13.47
C LEU A 82 16.26 -12.93 -13.66
N LEU A 83 16.97 -12.44 -14.69
CA LEU A 83 18.39 -12.73 -14.90
C LEU A 83 19.27 -12.28 -13.73
N GLN A 84 18.90 -11.18 -13.05
CA GLN A 84 19.65 -10.68 -11.89
C GLN A 84 19.33 -11.45 -10.60
N SER A 85 18.09 -11.92 -10.44
CA SER A 85 17.62 -12.56 -9.21
C SER A 85 17.78 -14.09 -9.22
N ASN A 86 17.59 -14.72 -10.38
CA ASN A 86 17.68 -16.17 -10.56
C ASN A 86 18.03 -16.54 -12.01
N GLN A 87 19.34 -16.61 -12.29
CA GLN A 87 19.85 -16.91 -13.64
C GLN A 87 19.37 -18.26 -14.19
N GLU A 88 19.34 -19.32 -13.37
CA GLU A 88 18.92 -20.64 -13.82
C GLU A 88 17.46 -20.64 -14.29
N PHE A 89 16.57 -20.00 -13.52
CA PHE A 89 15.17 -19.89 -13.89
C PHE A 89 14.99 -19.02 -15.15
N ALA A 90 15.71 -17.91 -15.25
CA ALA A 90 15.69 -17.08 -16.46
C ALA A 90 16.18 -17.84 -17.70
N SER A 91 17.22 -18.69 -17.57
CA SER A 91 17.65 -19.58 -18.65
C SER A 91 16.57 -20.59 -19.04
N VAL A 92 15.81 -21.15 -18.09
CA VAL A 92 14.68 -22.03 -18.41
C VAL A 92 13.60 -21.27 -19.20
N ILE A 93 13.23 -20.06 -18.78
CA ILE A 93 12.25 -19.24 -19.50
C ILE A 93 12.71 -18.93 -20.93
N LEU A 94 13.99 -18.59 -21.12
CA LEU A 94 14.53 -18.15 -22.41
C LEU A 94 14.91 -19.29 -23.37
N GLN A 95 15.27 -20.46 -22.86
CA GLN A 95 15.88 -21.53 -23.66
C GLN A 95 14.97 -22.75 -23.85
N THR A 96 13.85 -22.84 -23.13
CA THR A 96 12.93 -23.96 -23.25
C THR A 96 11.64 -23.56 -23.94
N GLU A 97 11.06 -24.48 -24.69
CA GLU A 97 9.76 -24.30 -25.35
C GLU A 97 8.65 -23.94 -24.35
N ALA A 98 8.60 -24.63 -23.20
CA ALA A 98 7.66 -24.32 -22.13
C ALA A 98 7.89 -22.92 -21.54
N GLY A 99 9.14 -22.47 -21.46
CA GLY A 99 9.48 -21.12 -21.04
C GLY A 99 8.99 -20.05 -22.02
N GLN A 100 9.18 -20.29 -23.32
CA GLN A 100 8.70 -19.39 -24.36
C GLN A 100 7.17 -19.36 -24.43
N GLU A 101 6.50 -20.49 -24.20
CA GLU A 101 5.03 -20.56 -24.10
C GLU A 101 4.51 -19.65 -22.96
N VAL A 102 5.18 -19.62 -21.81
CA VAL A 102 4.83 -18.69 -20.71
C VAL A 102 4.96 -17.23 -21.13
N VAL A 103 6.01 -16.89 -21.88
CA VAL A 103 6.20 -15.52 -22.41
C VAL A 103 5.09 -15.17 -23.41
N ASN A 104 4.77 -16.09 -24.32
CA ASN A 104 3.73 -15.87 -25.34
C ASN A 104 2.34 -15.71 -24.70
N GLU A 105 1.98 -16.54 -23.72
CA GLU A 105 0.71 -16.40 -22.99
C GLU A 105 0.64 -15.09 -22.20
N PHE A 106 1.77 -14.65 -21.62
CA PHE A 106 1.85 -13.35 -20.99
C PHE A 106 1.70 -12.19 -22.00
N GLN A 107 2.32 -12.29 -23.17
CA GLN A 107 2.15 -11.32 -24.25
C GLN A 107 0.70 -11.25 -24.74
N LYS A 108 0.03 -12.40 -24.93
CA LYS A 108 -1.41 -12.44 -25.27
C LYS A 108 -2.25 -11.74 -24.20
N LEU A 109 -2.03 -12.03 -22.92
CA LEU A 109 -2.75 -11.36 -21.83
C LEU A 109 -2.49 -9.84 -21.83
N LYS A 110 -1.30 -9.39 -22.22
CA LYS A 110 -0.97 -7.97 -22.34
C LYS A 110 -1.57 -7.32 -23.59
N LEU A 111 -1.63 -8.04 -24.70
CA LEU A 111 -2.34 -7.60 -25.90
C LEU A 111 -3.83 -7.42 -25.59
N GLU A 112 -4.44 -8.34 -24.85
CA GLU A 112 -5.85 -8.23 -24.44
C GLU A 112 -6.12 -6.95 -23.62
N GLN A 113 -5.18 -6.56 -22.76
CA GLN A 113 -5.24 -5.30 -22.01
C GLN A 113 -5.09 -4.08 -22.92
N LEU A 114 -4.17 -4.13 -23.90
CA LEU A 114 -3.99 -3.06 -24.89
C LEU A 114 -5.21 -2.89 -25.78
N VAL A 115 -5.77 -3.98 -26.32
CA VAL A 115 -7.01 -3.95 -27.11
C VAL A 115 -8.13 -3.31 -26.32
N THR A 116 -8.28 -3.69 -25.04
CA THR A 116 -9.28 -3.07 -24.15
C THR A 116 -9.01 -1.57 -23.94
N ASN A 117 -7.74 -1.18 -23.77
CA ASN A 117 -7.38 0.23 -23.60
C ASN A 117 -7.68 1.03 -24.87
N GLU A 118 -7.33 0.50 -26.04
CA GLU A 118 -7.58 1.12 -27.33
C GLU A 118 -9.08 1.34 -27.57
N LEU A 119 -9.92 0.33 -27.29
CA LEU A 119 -11.38 0.49 -27.36
C LEU A 119 -11.92 1.59 -26.46
N LEU A 120 -11.41 1.69 -25.22
CA LEU A 120 -11.81 2.75 -24.30
C LEU A 120 -11.35 4.14 -24.78
N VAL A 121 -10.16 4.23 -25.39
CA VAL A 121 -9.67 5.49 -25.97
C VAL A 121 -10.50 5.90 -27.18
N GLN A 122 -10.81 4.96 -28.08
CA GLN A 122 -11.68 5.20 -29.23
C GLN A 122 -13.05 5.69 -28.78
N GLU A 123 -13.65 5.03 -27.79
CA GLU A 123 -14.95 5.43 -27.25
C GLU A 123 -14.91 6.80 -26.57
N ALA A 124 -13.86 7.10 -25.81
CA ALA A 124 -13.68 8.43 -25.23
C ALA A 124 -13.62 9.52 -26.32
N LYS A 125 -12.86 9.27 -27.39
CA LYS A 125 -12.78 10.17 -28.56
C LYS A 125 -14.12 10.28 -29.30
N ASN A 126 -14.85 9.18 -29.46
CA ASN A 126 -16.18 9.16 -30.10
C ASN A 126 -17.21 10.01 -29.35
N ARG A 127 -17.11 10.07 -28.02
CA ARG A 127 -17.92 10.96 -27.17
C ARG A 127 -17.45 12.41 -27.14
N GLY A 128 -16.34 12.72 -27.79
CA GLY A 128 -15.74 14.05 -27.77
C GLY A 128 -15.15 14.43 -26.42
N LEU A 129 -14.67 13.43 -25.64
CA LEU A 129 -13.97 13.70 -24.39
C LEU A 129 -12.58 14.27 -24.69
N GLU A 130 -12.27 15.37 -24.01
CA GLU A 130 -10.99 16.06 -24.12
C GLU A 130 -10.47 16.42 -22.72
N VAL A 131 -9.15 16.49 -22.57
CA VAL A 131 -8.51 17.05 -21.37
C VAL A 131 -8.17 18.51 -21.66
N SER A 132 -8.89 19.43 -21.02
CA SER A 132 -8.68 20.87 -21.26
C SER A 132 -7.33 21.35 -20.75
N ASP A 133 -6.83 22.45 -21.30
CA ASP A 133 -5.57 23.09 -20.85
C ASP A 133 -5.55 23.36 -19.35
N GLN A 134 -6.70 23.77 -18.79
CA GLN A 134 -6.83 24.01 -17.36
C GLN A 134 -6.67 22.72 -16.55
N GLU A 135 -7.29 21.62 -17.00
CA GLU A 135 -7.12 20.31 -16.36
C GLU A 135 -5.69 19.81 -16.48
N MET A 136 -5.06 19.95 -17.65
CA MET A 136 -3.64 19.61 -17.84
C MET A 136 -2.74 20.42 -16.90
N ASN A 137 -2.97 21.72 -16.75
CA ASN A 137 -2.22 22.54 -15.80
C ASN A 137 -2.38 22.03 -14.36
N ASN A 138 -3.62 21.76 -13.94
CA ASN A 138 -3.89 21.28 -12.58
C ASN A 138 -3.27 19.90 -12.30
N ILE A 139 -3.43 18.95 -13.23
CA ILE A 139 -2.84 17.60 -13.12
C ILE A 139 -1.32 17.70 -13.02
N PHE A 140 -0.71 18.51 -13.88
CA PHE A 140 0.74 18.67 -13.89
C PHE A 140 1.26 19.34 -12.62
N ASP A 141 0.59 20.39 -12.13
CA ASP A 141 0.96 21.05 -10.88
C ASP A 141 0.87 20.08 -9.68
N GLN A 142 -0.16 19.22 -9.65
CA GLN A 142 -0.27 18.17 -8.63
C GLN A 142 0.88 17.16 -8.74
N GLN A 143 1.21 16.71 -9.94
CA GLN A 143 2.32 15.79 -10.19
C GLN A 143 3.67 16.38 -9.74
N ILE A 144 3.96 17.64 -10.11
CA ILE A 144 5.19 18.33 -9.72
C ILE A 144 5.27 18.51 -8.20
N ASN A 145 4.17 18.90 -7.55
CA ASN A 145 4.12 19.06 -6.10
C ASN A 145 4.35 17.73 -5.37
N ALA A 146 3.74 16.64 -5.84
CA ALA A 146 3.95 15.30 -5.29
C ALA A 146 5.42 14.86 -5.43
N LEU A 147 6.02 15.06 -6.62
CA LEU A 147 7.43 14.76 -6.87
C LEU A 147 8.37 15.54 -5.93
N LYS A 148 8.11 16.84 -5.73
CA LYS A 148 8.89 17.69 -4.82
C LYS A 148 8.77 17.21 -3.38
N GLN A 149 7.57 16.88 -2.91
CA GLN A 149 7.34 16.40 -1.55
C GLN A 149 8.02 15.05 -1.30
N GLN A 150 7.86 14.10 -2.22
CA GLN A 150 8.44 12.76 -2.10
C GLN A 150 9.97 12.81 -2.03
N ASN A 151 10.60 13.71 -2.78
CA ASN A 151 12.05 13.81 -2.90
C ASN A 151 12.66 14.97 -2.09
N ASN A 152 11.85 15.70 -1.32
CA ASN A 152 12.25 16.92 -0.59
C ASN A 152 12.99 17.95 -1.47
N LEU A 153 12.50 18.18 -2.70
CA LEU A 153 13.11 19.08 -3.68
C LEU A 153 12.48 20.47 -3.64
N ASN A 154 13.32 21.50 -3.81
CA ASN A 154 12.86 22.83 -4.23
C ASN A 154 12.80 22.93 -5.77
N ASP A 155 12.35 24.08 -6.29
CA ASP A 155 12.16 24.27 -7.74
C ASP A 155 13.47 24.18 -8.54
N GLU A 156 14.56 24.75 -8.03
CA GLU A 156 15.88 24.72 -8.68
C GLU A 156 16.43 23.28 -8.73
N GLN A 157 16.31 22.53 -7.63
CA GLN A 157 16.74 21.14 -7.57
C GLN A 157 15.92 20.25 -8.50
N LEU A 158 14.62 20.49 -8.61
CA LEU A 158 13.76 19.79 -9.55
C LEU A 158 14.15 20.08 -11.00
N GLU A 159 14.39 21.34 -11.34
CA GLU A 159 14.80 21.73 -12.70
C GLU A 159 16.14 21.07 -13.06
N GLN A 160 17.12 21.08 -12.15
CA GLN A 160 18.39 20.38 -12.34
C GLN A 160 18.20 18.87 -12.50
N ALA A 161 17.29 18.25 -11.73
CA ALA A 161 17.02 16.82 -11.83
C ALA A 161 16.39 16.46 -13.20
N ILE A 162 15.46 17.27 -13.68
CA ILE A 162 14.82 17.11 -15.00
C ILE A 162 15.87 17.28 -16.11
N GLN A 163 16.76 18.26 -16.01
CA GLN A 163 17.87 18.43 -16.96
C GLN A 163 18.84 17.25 -16.96
N GLN A 164 19.17 16.70 -15.79
CA GLN A 164 20.02 15.50 -15.68
C GLN A 164 19.37 14.25 -16.30
N GLN A 165 18.05 14.20 -16.38
CA GLN A 165 17.31 13.14 -17.07
C GLN A 165 17.24 13.34 -18.60
N GLY A 166 17.77 14.45 -19.12
CA GLY A 166 17.86 14.73 -20.55
C GLY A 166 16.77 15.66 -21.09
N PHE A 167 15.94 16.25 -20.23
CA PHE A 167 14.95 17.25 -20.65
C PHE A 167 15.56 18.66 -20.72
N GLU A 168 15.33 19.36 -21.81
CA GLU A 168 15.81 20.73 -22.05
C GLU A 168 15.07 21.76 -21.20
N SER A 169 13.80 21.50 -20.83
CA SER A 169 12.98 22.42 -20.05
C SER A 169 11.83 21.71 -19.32
N MET A 170 11.25 22.41 -18.34
CA MET A 170 10.01 21.98 -17.69
C MET A 170 8.84 21.84 -18.68
N GLN A 171 8.80 22.68 -19.73
CA GLN A 171 7.76 22.58 -20.74
C GLN A 171 7.89 21.29 -21.56
N GLN A 172 9.11 20.93 -21.98
CA GLN A 172 9.34 19.66 -22.67
C GLN A 172 8.98 18.46 -21.78
N TYR A 173 9.31 18.53 -20.49
CA TYR A 173 8.92 17.50 -19.53
C TYR A 173 7.39 17.37 -19.41
N LYS A 174 6.68 18.50 -19.39
CA LYS A 174 5.22 18.54 -19.38
C LYS A 174 4.60 17.96 -20.65
N ASP A 175 5.12 18.34 -21.81
CA ASP A 175 4.62 17.87 -23.09
C ASP A 175 4.77 16.34 -23.19
N MET A 176 5.95 15.82 -22.86
CA MET A 176 6.21 14.37 -22.83
C MET A 176 5.37 13.65 -21.75
N PHE A 177 5.12 14.28 -20.59
CA PHE A 177 4.22 13.73 -19.58
C PHE A 177 2.81 13.54 -20.13
N PHE A 178 2.24 14.54 -20.81
CA PHE A 178 0.91 14.40 -21.38
C PHE A 178 0.89 13.48 -22.59
N GLU A 179 1.90 13.51 -23.46
CA GLU A 179 2.02 12.57 -24.58
C GLU A 179 1.96 11.11 -24.11
N ASN A 180 2.69 10.77 -23.05
CA ASN A 180 2.73 9.41 -22.52
C ASN A 180 1.49 9.00 -21.69
N ASN A 181 0.68 9.96 -21.20
CA ASN A 181 -0.40 9.69 -20.26
C ASN A 181 -1.79 10.13 -20.76
N MET A 182 -1.89 10.74 -21.95
CA MET A 182 -3.14 11.29 -22.48
C MET A 182 -4.25 10.24 -22.57
N ASN A 183 -3.93 9.06 -23.13
CA ASN A 183 -4.88 7.95 -23.22
C ASN A 183 -5.40 7.54 -21.83
N GLY A 184 -4.53 7.51 -20.82
CA GLY A 184 -4.94 7.23 -19.44
C GLY A 184 -5.91 8.28 -18.88
N PHE A 185 -5.69 9.57 -19.16
CA PHE A 185 -6.60 10.64 -18.74
C PHE A 185 -7.96 10.57 -19.45
N LEU A 186 -7.96 10.27 -20.76
CA LEU A 186 -9.20 10.07 -21.53
C LEU A 186 -10.01 8.89 -21.00
N VAL A 187 -9.35 7.76 -20.74
CA VAL A 187 -10.00 6.56 -20.17
C VAL A 187 -10.55 6.84 -18.77
N ASN A 188 -9.84 7.61 -17.94
CA ASN A 188 -10.33 8.02 -16.63
C ASN A 188 -11.57 8.90 -16.74
N LYS A 189 -11.59 9.88 -17.65
CA LYS A 189 -12.78 10.70 -17.92
C LYS A 189 -13.96 9.86 -18.41
N LEU A 190 -13.71 8.92 -19.32
CA LEU A 190 -14.75 8.02 -19.81
C LEU A 190 -15.32 7.18 -18.66
N ARG A 191 -14.45 6.63 -17.80
CA ARG A 191 -14.89 5.90 -16.61
C ARG A 191 -15.76 6.78 -15.72
N GLU A 192 -15.33 8.00 -15.42
CA GLU A 192 -16.11 8.94 -14.61
C GLU A 192 -17.50 9.18 -15.21
N GLU A 193 -17.59 9.44 -16.52
CA GLU A 193 -18.87 9.64 -17.21
C GLU A 193 -19.78 8.41 -17.12
N VAL A 194 -19.23 7.21 -17.38
CA VAL A 194 -19.97 5.95 -17.37
C VAL A 194 -20.54 5.63 -15.98
N VAL A 195 -19.79 5.96 -14.92
CA VAL A 195 -20.14 5.55 -13.55
C VAL A 195 -20.74 6.67 -12.68
N ASN A 196 -20.89 7.88 -13.22
CA ASN A 196 -21.36 9.05 -12.46
C ASN A 196 -22.80 8.88 -11.92
N GLU A 197 -23.67 8.26 -12.71
CA GLU A 197 -25.08 8.06 -12.33
C GLU A 197 -25.29 6.88 -11.36
N VAL A 198 -24.22 6.13 -11.06
CA VAL A 198 -24.30 4.98 -10.13
C VAL A 198 -24.48 5.49 -8.71
N SER A 199 -25.64 5.17 -8.14
CA SER A 199 -26.00 5.50 -6.77
C SER A 199 -26.40 4.24 -5.98
N VAL A 200 -26.39 4.38 -4.66
CA VAL A 200 -26.82 3.35 -3.72
C VAL A 200 -27.94 3.94 -2.89
N SER A 201 -29.08 3.26 -2.83
CA SER A 201 -30.20 3.72 -2.00
C SER A 201 -29.96 3.41 -0.51
N ASP A 202 -30.76 3.99 0.37
CA ASP A 202 -30.68 3.65 1.79
C ASP A 202 -31.18 2.22 2.05
N GLU A 203 -32.15 1.76 1.27
CA GLU A 203 -32.69 0.41 1.32
C GLU A 203 -31.63 -0.63 0.97
N GLU A 204 -30.87 -0.43 -0.10
CA GLU A 204 -29.77 -1.33 -0.48
C GLU A 204 -28.67 -1.38 0.57
N ALA A 205 -28.31 -0.23 1.13
CA ALA A 205 -27.35 -0.18 2.23
C ALA A 205 -27.86 -0.91 3.47
N LYS A 206 -29.16 -0.81 3.76
CA LYS A 206 -29.79 -1.50 4.88
C LYS A 206 -29.84 -3.01 4.66
N GLU A 207 -30.17 -3.46 3.46
CA GLU A 207 -30.16 -4.88 3.10
C GLU A 207 -28.75 -5.49 3.21
N TYR A 208 -27.73 -4.76 2.77
CA TYR A 208 -26.33 -5.17 2.97
C TYR A 208 -25.99 -5.25 4.46
N TYR A 209 -26.34 -4.23 5.25
CA TYR A 209 -26.11 -4.22 6.70
C TYR A 209 -26.76 -5.44 7.38
N ASP A 210 -28.03 -5.71 7.07
CA ASP A 210 -28.80 -6.80 7.66
C ASP A 210 -28.25 -8.18 7.29
N SER A 211 -27.73 -8.32 6.07
CA SER A 211 -27.14 -9.57 5.58
C SER A 211 -25.69 -9.78 6.04
N ASN A 212 -25.03 -8.75 6.58
CA ASN A 212 -23.61 -8.76 6.91
C ASN A 212 -23.32 -8.24 8.34
N GLN A 213 -24.25 -8.42 9.29
CA GLN A 213 -24.12 -7.90 10.67
C GLN A 213 -22.80 -8.27 11.35
N GLN A 214 -22.25 -9.46 11.05
CA GLN A 214 -20.98 -9.92 11.59
C GLN A 214 -19.81 -8.96 11.26
N GLN A 215 -19.84 -8.27 10.12
CA GLN A 215 -18.81 -7.29 9.75
C GLN A 215 -18.86 -6.01 10.60
N PHE A 216 -19.95 -5.80 11.34
CA PHE A 216 -20.19 -4.63 12.17
C PHE A 216 -20.19 -4.97 13.66
N GLU A 217 -19.84 -6.21 14.02
CA GLU A 217 -19.63 -6.60 15.41
C GLU A 217 -18.42 -5.88 16.00
N THR A 218 -18.61 -5.34 17.20
CA THR A 218 -17.55 -4.78 18.04
C THR A 218 -17.41 -5.65 19.28
N SER A 219 -16.17 -6.03 19.59
CA SER A 219 -15.85 -6.71 20.84
C SER A 219 -16.02 -5.77 22.03
N GLU A 220 -16.28 -6.34 23.20
CA GLU A 220 -16.22 -5.61 24.46
C GLU A 220 -14.85 -4.93 24.61
N GLN A 221 -14.87 -3.68 25.06
CA GLN A 221 -13.67 -2.92 25.38
C GLN A 221 -13.72 -2.44 26.82
N LYS A 222 -12.62 -2.54 27.55
CA LYS A 222 -12.49 -1.97 28.90
C LYS A 222 -11.35 -0.98 28.94
N LYS A 223 -11.58 0.20 29.51
CA LYS A 223 -10.52 1.17 29.77
C LYS A 223 -9.80 0.78 31.04
N VAL A 224 -8.53 0.41 30.92
CA VAL A 224 -7.76 -0.20 31.99
C VAL A 224 -6.62 0.70 32.42
N SER A 225 -6.40 0.77 33.72
CA SER A 225 -5.17 1.28 34.32
C SER A 225 -4.48 0.18 35.12
N HIS A 226 -3.15 0.20 35.21
CA HIS A 226 -2.42 -0.77 36.02
C HIS A 226 -1.21 -0.19 36.75
N ILE A 227 -0.83 -0.88 37.83
CA ILE A 227 0.40 -0.65 38.58
C ILE A 227 1.20 -1.93 38.52
N LEU A 228 2.46 -1.87 38.06
CA LEU A 228 3.34 -3.02 37.96
C LEU A 228 4.34 -3.03 39.13
N PHE A 229 4.58 -4.20 39.69
CA PHE A 229 5.52 -4.44 40.77
C PHE A 229 6.40 -5.65 40.48
N ASP A 230 7.66 -5.60 40.90
CA ASP A 230 8.57 -6.76 40.82
C ASP A 230 8.29 -7.78 41.94
N GLU A 231 7.79 -7.33 43.10
CA GLU A 231 7.55 -8.13 44.31
C GLU A 231 6.06 -8.15 44.69
N LYS A 232 5.53 -9.32 45.04
CA LYS A 232 4.11 -9.50 45.37
C LYS A 232 3.71 -8.73 46.63
N GLU A 233 4.56 -8.77 47.64
CA GLU A 233 4.33 -8.15 48.94
C GLU A 233 4.11 -6.63 48.81
N LYS A 234 4.84 -5.99 47.89
CA LYS A 234 4.66 -4.56 47.59
C LYS A 234 3.32 -4.29 46.91
N ALA A 235 2.89 -5.15 45.99
CA ALA A 235 1.58 -5.03 45.37
C ALA A 235 0.44 -5.21 46.39
N GLU A 236 0.57 -6.14 47.35
CA GLU A 236 -0.41 -6.35 48.42
C GLU A 236 -0.51 -5.16 49.39
N GLU A 237 0.63 -4.54 49.72
CA GLU A 237 0.69 -3.31 50.53
C GLU A 237 -0.08 -2.17 49.83
N ILE A 238 0.25 -1.88 48.57
CA ILE A 238 -0.38 -0.78 47.82
C ILE A 238 -1.86 -1.06 47.54
N LEU A 239 -2.24 -2.32 47.29
CA LEU A 239 -3.65 -2.69 47.16
C LEU A 239 -4.44 -2.40 48.45
N THR A 240 -3.83 -2.61 49.61
CA THR A 240 -4.44 -2.27 50.90
C THR A 240 -4.68 -0.75 51.03
N GLU A 241 -3.73 0.08 50.61
CA GLU A 241 -3.89 1.54 50.61
C GLU A 241 -4.97 2.01 49.64
N ILE A 242 -5.02 1.44 48.44
CA ILE A 242 -6.06 1.72 47.43
C ILE A 242 -7.44 1.34 47.96
N ASN A 243 -7.57 0.16 48.59
CA ASN A 243 -8.83 -0.28 49.21
C ASN A 243 -9.26 0.60 50.40
N ASN A 244 -8.32 1.29 51.05
CA ASN A 244 -8.57 2.28 52.08
C ASN A 244 -8.82 3.70 51.53
N GLY A 245 -8.84 3.87 50.21
CA GLY A 245 -9.24 5.11 49.53
C GLY A 245 -8.10 5.92 48.92
N ALA A 246 -6.88 5.39 48.84
CA ALA A 246 -5.80 6.04 48.09
C ALA A 246 -6.13 6.14 46.58
N ASP A 247 -5.67 7.20 45.92
CA ASP A 247 -5.90 7.39 44.49
C ASP A 247 -5.02 6.43 43.67
N PHE A 248 -5.66 5.66 42.80
CA PHE A 248 -4.96 4.64 42.00
C PHE A 248 -3.91 5.25 41.06
N ALA A 249 -4.19 6.41 40.45
CA ALA A 249 -3.29 7.02 39.49
C ALA A 249 -2.08 7.68 40.18
N GLU A 250 -2.26 8.20 41.39
CA GLU A 250 -1.15 8.64 42.25
C GLU A 250 -0.27 7.47 42.65
N MET A 251 -0.86 6.38 43.18
CA MET A 251 -0.12 5.15 43.51
C MET A 251 0.62 4.57 42.31
N ALA A 252 0.04 4.65 41.12
CA ALA A 252 0.68 4.23 39.88
C ALA A 252 1.93 5.07 39.56
N ARG A 253 1.86 6.39 39.69
CA ARG A 253 3.01 7.28 39.44
C ARG A 253 4.14 7.07 40.43
N GLU A 254 3.80 6.80 41.69
CA GLU A 254 4.78 6.69 42.76
C GLU A 254 5.44 5.31 42.84
N HIS A 255 4.71 4.25 42.49
CA HIS A 255 5.13 2.88 42.80
C HIS A 255 5.22 1.94 41.59
N SER A 256 4.61 2.26 40.46
CA SER A 256 4.65 1.36 39.30
C SER A 256 6.06 1.31 38.70
N THR A 257 6.56 0.11 38.44
CA THR A 257 7.79 -0.12 37.65
C THR A 257 7.52 -0.18 36.15
N GLY A 258 6.25 -0.04 35.73
CA GLY A 258 5.79 -0.17 34.35
C GLY A 258 5.86 1.13 33.54
N PRO A 259 5.79 1.04 32.19
CA PRO A 259 5.95 2.19 31.30
C PRO A 259 4.78 3.20 31.34
N THR A 260 3.62 2.80 31.89
CA THR A 260 2.44 3.65 32.04
C THR A 260 2.44 4.46 33.34
N ALA A 261 3.45 4.28 34.21
CA ALA A 261 3.54 4.90 35.54
C ALA A 261 3.30 6.41 35.52
N GLU A 262 4.04 7.17 34.70
CA GLU A 262 3.95 8.63 34.63
C GLU A 262 2.53 9.12 34.24
N ASN A 263 1.82 8.31 33.45
CA ASN A 263 0.44 8.56 33.02
C ASN A 263 -0.61 8.00 34.00
N GLY A 264 -0.23 7.71 35.25
CA GLY A 264 -1.14 7.17 36.25
C GLY A 264 -1.58 5.74 35.98
N GLY A 265 -0.77 4.99 35.22
CA GLY A 265 -1.04 3.60 34.87
C GLY A 265 -2.02 3.43 33.70
N ASP A 266 -2.51 4.50 33.07
CA ASP A 266 -3.53 4.42 32.00
C ASP A 266 -2.98 3.71 30.76
N LEU A 267 -3.59 2.57 30.43
CA LEU A 267 -3.30 1.74 29.26
C LEU A 267 -4.29 2.02 28.11
N GLY A 268 -5.38 2.74 28.38
CA GLY A 268 -6.46 2.98 27.43
C GLY A 268 -7.46 1.82 27.33
N PHE A 269 -8.25 1.81 26.25
CA PHE A 269 -9.22 0.75 25.96
C PHE A 269 -8.50 -0.48 25.42
N ILE A 270 -8.74 -1.63 26.03
CA ILE A 270 -8.26 -2.93 25.57
C ILE A 270 -9.44 -3.84 25.24
N THR A 271 -9.20 -4.79 24.34
CA THR A 271 -10.15 -5.87 24.02
C THR A 271 -9.73 -7.19 24.64
N ALA A 272 -10.65 -8.15 24.80
CA ALA A 272 -10.31 -9.49 25.32
C ALA A 272 -9.23 -10.23 24.47
N ASN A 273 -9.14 -9.88 23.18
CA ASN A 273 -8.21 -10.46 22.21
C ASN A 273 -7.05 -9.53 21.85
N GLU A 274 -6.80 -8.48 22.64
CA GLU A 274 -5.77 -7.48 22.36
C GLU A 274 -4.39 -8.15 22.21
N GLN A 275 -3.80 -7.99 21.02
CA GLN A 275 -2.47 -8.54 20.74
C GLN A 275 -1.41 -7.67 21.42
N GLY A 276 -0.38 -8.30 21.99
CA GLY A 276 0.70 -7.59 22.70
C GLY A 276 0.45 -7.35 24.19
N LEU A 277 -0.71 -7.77 24.73
CA LEU A 277 -0.93 -7.86 26.18
C LEU A 277 -0.85 -9.30 26.67
N ASP A 278 -0.34 -9.47 27.89
CA ASP A 278 -0.31 -10.76 28.56
C ASP A 278 -1.73 -11.31 28.75
N ARG A 279 -1.92 -12.61 28.50
CA ARG A 279 -3.25 -13.23 28.56
C ARG A 279 -3.84 -13.17 29.96
N THR A 280 -3.06 -13.46 31.00
CA THR A 280 -3.53 -13.46 32.39
C THR A 280 -3.97 -12.05 32.80
N PHE A 281 -3.24 -11.03 32.35
CA PHE A 281 -3.62 -9.63 32.56
C PHE A 281 -4.94 -9.29 31.87
N ARG A 282 -5.11 -9.64 30.59
CA ARG A 282 -6.35 -9.36 29.84
C ARG A 282 -7.55 -10.06 30.48
N ASP A 283 -7.41 -11.34 30.78
CA ASP A 283 -8.51 -12.14 31.34
C ASP A 283 -8.95 -11.54 32.69
N ALA A 284 -8.01 -11.18 33.58
CA ALA A 284 -8.31 -10.50 34.83
C ALA A 284 -8.96 -9.11 34.63
N ALA A 285 -8.48 -8.32 33.67
CA ALA A 285 -9.07 -7.02 33.36
C ALA A 285 -10.52 -7.15 32.83
N MET A 286 -10.79 -8.18 32.02
CA MET A 286 -12.12 -8.46 31.46
C MET A 286 -13.11 -8.98 32.51
N GLU A 287 -12.66 -9.50 33.64
CA GLU A 287 -13.55 -9.92 34.74
C GLU A 287 -13.99 -8.75 35.64
N LEU A 288 -13.24 -7.63 35.66
CA LEU A 288 -13.52 -6.49 36.53
C LEU A 288 -14.66 -5.60 36.02
N SER A 289 -15.52 -5.14 36.92
CA SER A 289 -16.54 -4.13 36.64
C SER A 289 -15.95 -2.72 36.62
N VAL A 290 -16.65 -1.77 36.00
CA VAL A 290 -16.22 -0.36 35.99
C VAL A 290 -16.11 0.18 37.42
N GLY A 291 -14.93 0.72 37.75
CA GLY A 291 -14.58 1.24 39.07
C GLY A 291 -13.85 0.23 39.96
N GLU A 292 -13.85 -1.06 39.62
CA GLU A 292 -13.22 -2.11 40.41
C GLU A 292 -11.71 -2.18 40.19
N VAL A 293 -11.01 -2.61 41.25
CA VAL A 293 -9.59 -2.97 41.25
C VAL A 293 -9.49 -4.48 41.45
N SER A 294 -8.50 -5.12 40.85
CA SER A 294 -8.21 -6.55 41.05
C SER A 294 -8.12 -6.89 42.54
N ALA A 295 -8.86 -7.92 42.96
CA ALA A 295 -8.98 -8.30 44.38
C ALA A 295 -7.65 -8.80 44.98
N GLU A 296 -6.76 -9.31 44.14
CA GLU A 296 -5.40 -9.74 44.49
C GLU A 296 -4.42 -9.27 43.39
N PRO A 297 -3.11 -9.19 43.67
CA PRO A 297 -2.10 -8.95 42.63
C PRO A 297 -2.11 -10.06 41.57
N VAL A 298 -2.24 -9.65 40.30
CA VAL A 298 -2.28 -10.54 39.15
C VAL A 298 -0.86 -10.80 38.66
N GLU A 299 -0.40 -12.04 38.78
CA GLU A 299 0.93 -12.45 38.32
C GLU A 299 0.97 -12.66 36.81
N THR A 300 1.93 -12.04 36.15
CA THR A 300 2.25 -12.24 34.73
C THR A 300 3.74 -12.49 34.56
N GLN A 301 4.19 -12.72 33.33
CA GLN A 301 5.62 -12.80 33.03
C GLN A 301 6.41 -11.51 33.32
N PHE A 302 5.73 -10.38 33.53
CA PHE A 302 6.34 -9.07 33.77
C PHE A 302 6.41 -8.71 35.26
N GLY A 303 5.81 -9.50 36.15
CA GLY A 303 5.71 -9.24 37.58
C GLY A 303 4.26 -9.28 38.06
N PHE A 304 3.95 -8.51 39.10
CA PHE A 304 2.64 -8.45 39.74
C PHE A 304 1.91 -7.17 39.37
N HIS A 305 0.66 -7.30 38.92
CA HIS A 305 -0.16 -6.18 38.49
C HIS A 305 -1.32 -5.95 39.45
N LEU A 306 -1.55 -4.69 39.83
CA LEU A 306 -2.86 -4.23 40.26
C LEU A 306 -3.56 -3.64 39.05
N ILE A 307 -4.79 -4.07 38.78
CA ILE A 307 -5.53 -3.71 37.57
C ILE A 307 -6.80 -2.96 37.98
N LYS A 308 -7.12 -1.84 37.34
CA LYS A 308 -8.34 -1.08 37.56
C LYS A 308 -9.08 -0.86 36.24
N VAL A 309 -10.39 -1.08 36.22
CA VAL A 309 -11.23 -0.70 35.10
C VAL A 309 -11.88 0.64 35.40
N THR A 310 -11.78 1.60 34.48
CA THR A 310 -12.31 2.96 34.66
C THR A 310 -13.49 3.27 33.74
N ASP A 311 -13.65 2.52 32.65
CA ASP A 311 -14.75 2.64 31.71
C ASP A 311 -14.94 1.30 30.95
N SER A 312 -16.11 1.09 30.36
CA SER A 312 -16.40 -0.10 29.55
C SER A 312 -17.33 0.25 28.40
N ARG A 313 -17.08 -0.40 27.25
CA ARG A 313 -17.94 -0.39 26.07
C ARG A 313 -18.38 -1.82 25.81
N GLU A 314 -19.68 -2.04 25.82
CA GLU A 314 -20.25 -3.37 25.62
C GLU A 314 -19.93 -3.91 24.22
N ALA A 315 -19.85 -5.23 24.12
CA ALA A 315 -19.88 -5.89 22.82
C ALA A 315 -21.23 -5.62 22.16
N GLY A 316 -21.25 -5.47 20.84
CA GLY A 316 -22.47 -5.13 20.13
C GLY A 316 -22.28 -5.13 18.62
N VAL A 317 -23.31 -4.71 17.92
CA VAL A 317 -23.25 -4.46 16.47
C VAL A 317 -23.37 -2.95 16.29
N ARG A 318 -22.43 -2.33 15.59
CA ARG A 318 -22.49 -0.89 15.28
C ARG A 318 -23.78 -0.58 14.56
N GLU A 319 -24.53 0.39 15.06
CA GLU A 319 -25.82 0.76 14.52
C GLU A 319 -25.74 1.16 13.04
N PHE A 320 -26.78 0.83 12.26
CA PHE A 320 -26.81 1.11 10.82
C PHE A 320 -26.46 2.57 10.50
N GLU A 321 -27.00 3.54 11.24
CA GLU A 321 -26.74 4.97 11.00
C GLU A 321 -25.26 5.35 11.18
N GLU A 322 -24.50 4.64 12.01
CA GLU A 322 -23.06 4.87 12.20
C GLU A 322 -22.22 4.36 11.03
N VAL A 323 -22.67 3.29 10.37
CA VAL A 323 -21.94 2.61 9.28
C VAL A 323 -22.52 2.89 7.89
N LYS A 324 -23.69 3.52 7.81
CA LYS A 324 -24.43 3.77 6.57
C LYS A 324 -23.59 4.44 5.49
N SER A 325 -22.85 5.50 5.81
CA SER A 325 -22.02 6.21 4.84
C SER A 325 -20.88 5.34 4.29
N GLN A 326 -20.25 4.54 5.17
CA GLN A 326 -19.21 3.58 4.80
C GLN A 326 -19.77 2.49 3.88
N ILE A 327 -20.92 1.91 4.23
CA ILE A 327 -21.60 0.89 3.43
C ILE A 327 -21.96 1.45 2.04
N LYS A 328 -22.57 2.63 1.99
CA LYS A 328 -22.94 3.27 0.72
C LYS A 328 -21.72 3.55 -0.16
N SER A 329 -20.61 3.99 0.43
CA SER A 329 -19.36 4.20 -0.33
C SER A 329 -18.81 2.90 -0.90
N GLN A 330 -18.79 1.83 -0.09
CA GLN A 330 -18.33 0.50 -0.52
C GLN A 330 -19.21 -0.06 -1.63
N LEU A 331 -20.53 -0.09 -1.43
CA LEU A 331 -21.48 -0.59 -2.42
C LEU A 331 -21.44 0.23 -3.70
N ARG A 332 -21.26 1.55 -3.61
CA ARG A 332 -21.12 2.42 -4.78
C ARG A 332 -19.88 2.03 -5.56
N GLY A 333 -18.73 1.88 -4.89
CA GLY A 333 -17.50 1.44 -5.57
C GLY A 333 -17.65 0.07 -6.26
N GLN A 334 -18.32 -0.88 -5.62
CA GLN A 334 -18.62 -2.19 -6.22
C GLN A 334 -19.49 -2.07 -7.47
N LYS A 335 -20.60 -1.32 -7.38
CA LYS A 335 -21.50 -1.08 -8.52
C LYS A 335 -20.83 -0.31 -9.65
N GLN A 336 -20.02 0.71 -9.34
CA GLN A 336 -19.27 1.47 -10.34
C GLN A 336 -18.27 0.58 -11.09
N ASN A 337 -17.59 -0.31 -10.38
CA ASN A 337 -16.70 -1.30 -11.00
C ASN A 337 -17.47 -2.27 -11.89
N GLN A 338 -18.60 -2.80 -11.43
CA GLN A 338 -19.46 -3.69 -12.21
C GLN A 338 -20.00 -2.99 -13.47
N ALA A 339 -20.57 -1.80 -13.34
CA ALA A 339 -21.11 -1.04 -14.47
C ALA A 339 -20.02 -0.73 -15.52
N PHE A 340 -18.81 -0.41 -15.08
CA PHE A 340 -17.70 -0.20 -16.00
C PHE A 340 -17.21 -1.49 -16.68
N GLN A 341 -17.25 -2.64 -15.97
CA GLN A 341 -16.95 -3.94 -16.56
C GLN A 341 -17.97 -4.33 -17.64
N GLU A 342 -19.26 -4.21 -17.34
CA GLU A 342 -20.34 -4.45 -18.30
C GLU A 342 -20.24 -3.53 -19.52
N PHE A 343 -19.85 -2.26 -19.31
CA PHE A 343 -19.57 -1.32 -20.38
C PHE A 343 -18.40 -1.76 -21.27
N VAL A 344 -17.28 -2.18 -20.67
CA VAL A 344 -16.11 -2.69 -21.41
C VAL A 344 -16.46 -3.95 -22.19
N GLU A 345 -17.24 -4.87 -21.61
CA GLU A 345 -17.72 -6.08 -22.28
C GLU A 345 -18.56 -5.71 -23.52
N GLY A 346 -19.48 -4.75 -23.39
CA GLY A 346 -20.27 -4.25 -24.53
C GLY A 346 -19.39 -3.66 -25.64
N LEU A 347 -18.39 -2.83 -25.29
CA LEU A 347 -17.45 -2.29 -26.28
C LEU A 347 -16.69 -3.39 -27.03
N ARG A 348 -16.32 -4.47 -26.33
CA ARG A 348 -15.60 -5.59 -26.94
C ARG A 348 -16.50 -6.44 -27.85
N GLU A 349 -17.77 -6.61 -27.49
CA GLU A 349 -18.74 -7.33 -28.32
C GLU A 349 -19.06 -6.59 -29.62
N ASP A 350 -19.08 -5.25 -29.59
CA ASP A 350 -19.38 -4.40 -30.75
C ASP A 350 -18.17 -4.14 -31.67
N ALA A 351 -16.96 -4.46 -31.20
CA ALA A 351 -15.71 -4.15 -31.90
C ALA A 351 -15.28 -5.19 -32.94
N GLU A 352 -14.60 -4.73 -33.99
CA GLU A 352 -13.84 -5.57 -34.90
C GLU A 352 -12.41 -5.72 -34.38
N ILE A 353 -12.05 -6.92 -33.90
CA ILE A 353 -10.73 -7.23 -33.32
C ILE A 353 -10.08 -8.34 -34.13
N ASP A 354 -8.90 -8.08 -34.68
CA ASP A 354 -8.12 -9.04 -35.47
C ASP A 354 -6.71 -9.21 -34.87
N ILE A 355 -6.48 -10.33 -34.18
CA ILE A 355 -5.21 -10.63 -33.47
C ILE A 355 -4.24 -11.31 -34.44
N GLN A 356 -2.99 -10.81 -34.48
CA GLN A 356 -1.92 -11.29 -35.37
C GLN A 356 -0.80 -12.07 -34.65
N LEU A 357 -0.98 -12.33 -33.35
CA LEU A 357 0.03 -12.81 -32.40
C LEU A 357 0.23 -14.34 -32.43
#